data_AF-A0A0V1H4S8-F1
#
_entry.id   AF-A0A0V1H4S8-F1
#
_cell.length_a   1.000
_cell.length_b   1.000
_cell.length_c   1.000
_cell.angle_alpha   90.00
_cell.angle_beta   90.00
_cell.angle_gamma   90.00
#
_symmetry.space_group_name_H-M   'P 1'
#
loop_
_entity.id
_entity.type
_entity.pdbx_description
1 polymer ?
#
loop_
_entity_poly.entity_id
_entity_poly.type
_entity_poly.pdbx_seq_one_letter_code
_entity_poly.pdbx_strand_id
1 'polypeptide(L)'
;MYSINNLFEFLELKGYTTNYCEMVFNSSIKNQFKDRFNLPSLENDTIIMKAAKSNLNEWTVKDVSNFVAKLGFEKEALVFEQNFIDGCTLMLLEKEFIVNDLKIPFGRALKLYRRINTLQIMISKNNIKC
;
A
#
# COMPACT_ATOMS: atom_id res chain seq x y z
N MET A 1 41.73 -12.73 24.65
CA MET A 1 40.38 -12.30 25.09
C MET A 1 40.18 -10.90 24.53
N TYR A 2 39.59 -10.77 23.33
CA TYR A 2 39.41 -9.47 22.68
C TYR A 2 38.13 -8.82 23.21
N SER A 3 38.28 -7.63 23.78
CA SER A 3 37.20 -6.84 24.36
C SER A 3 36.24 -6.35 23.28
N ILE A 4 34.94 -6.36 23.57
CA ILE A 4 33.84 -5.93 22.69
C ILE A 4 34.01 -4.47 22.22
N ASN A 5 34.84 -3.68 22.90
CA ASN A 5 35.15 -2.30 22.53
C ASN A 5 35.93 -2.15 21.21
N ASN A 6 36.57 -3.23 20.70
CA ASN A 6 37.33 -3.16 19.44
C ASN A 6 36.47 -3.18 18.17
N LEU A 7 35.24 -3.70 18.23
CA LEU A 7 34.42 -3.82 17.02
C LEU A 7 33.86 -2.46 16.58
N PHE A 8 33.49 -1.62 17.53
CA PHE A 8 32.94 -0.29 17.25
C PHE A 8 34.01 0.63 16.64
N GLU A 9 35.19 0.67 17.25
CA GLU A 9 36.35 1.43 16.78
C GLU A 9 36.85 0.93 15.41
N PHE A 10 36.84 -0.39 15.18
CA PHE A 10 37.18 -0.99 13.88
C PHE A 10 36.21 -0.60 12.76
N LEU A 11 34.91 -0.51 13.06
CA LEU A 11 33.89 -0.10 12.09
C LEU A 11 33.94 1.40 11.79
N GLU A 12 34.32 2.24 12.78
CA GLU A 12 34.55 3.68 12.58
C GLU A 12 35.75 3.93 11.66
N LEU A 13 36.86 3.21 11.90
CA LEU A 13 38.07 3.29 11.07
C LEU A 13 37.83 2.92 9.60
N LYS A 14 36.78 2.15 9.31
CA LYS A 14 36.41 1.72 7.96
C LYS A 14 35.23 2.50 7.36
N GLY A 15 34.70 3.50 8.07
CA GLY A 15 33.59 4.34 7.58
C GLY A 15 32.25 3.59 7.48
N TYR A 16 32.10 2.45 8.16
CA TYR A 16 30.88 1.65 8.13
C TYR A 16 29.86 2.07 9.19
N THR A 17 30.24 2.86 10.20
CA THR A 17 29.31 3.24 11.28
C THR A 17 28.17 4.13 10.82
N THR A 18 28.43 5.10 9.94
CA THR A 18 27.38 5.93 9.34
C THR A 18 26.43 5.09 8.51
N ASN A 19 26.94 4.20 7.64
CA ASN A 19 26.12 3.27 6.86
C ASN A 19 25.33 2.29 7.74
N TYR A 20 25.91 1.77 8.81
CA TYR A 20 25.23 0.83 9.71
C TYR A 20 24.15 1.53 10.55
N CYS A 21 24.45 2.71 11.12
CA CYS A 21 23.45 3.52 11.81
C CYS A 21 22.33 3.94 10.86
N GLU A 22 22.64 4.34 9.63
CA GLU A 22 21.66 4.71 8.62
C GLU A 22 20.82 3.50 8.18
N MET A 23 21.42 2.31 8.02
CA MET A 23 20.70 1.07 7.76
C MET A 23 19.77 0.69 8.91
N VAL A 24 20.26 0.75 10.16
CA VAL A 24 19.47 0.44 11.37
C VAL A 24 18.35 1.45 11.53
N PHE A 25 18.61 2.75 11.36
CA PHE A 25 17.63 3.84 11.40
C PHE A 25 16.58 3.70 10.31
N ASN A 26 16.99 3.47 9.06
CA ASN A 26 16.08 3.24 7.94
C ASN A 26 15.25 1.96 8.13
N SER A 27 15.81 0.91 8.73
CA SER A 27 15.06 -0.30 9.09
C SER A 27 14.05 -0.04 10.21
N SER A 28 14.40 0.83 11.18
CA SER A 28 13.54 1.21 12.30
C SER A 28 12.36 2.06 11.83
N ILE A 29 12.59 3.03 10.93
CA ILE A 29 11.54 3.82 10.27
C ILE A 29 10.63 2.94 9.40
N LYS A 30 11.21 2.03 8.59
CA LYS A 30 10.42 1.07 7.79
C LYS A 30 9.61 0.11 8.67
N ASN A 31 10.09 -0.21 9.87
CA ASN A 31 9.39 -1.06 10.82
C ASN A 31 8.22 -0.35 11.53
N GLN A 32 8.20 0.99 11.60
CA GLN A 32 7.12 1.75 12.23
C GLN A 32 5.86 1.92 11.36
N PHE A 33 5.98 1.85 10.04
CA PHE A 33 4.86 2.08 9.11
C PHE A 33 4.51 0.80 8.34
N LYS A 34 4.15 -0.26 9.07
CA LYS A 34 3.60 -1.47 8.45
C LYS A 34 2.09 -1.38 8.31
N ASP A 35 1.57 -1.87 7.20
CA ASP A 35 0.14 -2.06 7.02
C ASP A 35 -0.37 -3.29 7.79
N ARG A 36 -1.68 -3.52 7.74
CA ARG A 36 -2.33 -4.68 8.39
C ARG A 36 -1.84 -6.05 7.89
N PHE A 37 -1.07 -6.09 6.80
CA PHE A 37 -0.47 -7.31 6.25
C PHE A 37 0.99 -7.48 6.70
N ASN A 38 1.48 -6.65 7.64
CA ASN A 38 2.87 -6.62 8.09
C ASN A 38 3.85 -6.28 6.95
N LEU A 39 3.38 -5.55 5.93
CA LEU A 39 4.17 -5.08 4.78
C LEU A 39 4.37 -3.55 4.89
N PRO A 40 5.36 -2.97 4.18
CA PRO A 40 5.52 -1.52 4.14
C PRO A 40 4.22 -0.83 3.71
N SER A 41 3.80 0.17 4.49
CA SER A 41 2.56 0.92 4.27
C SER A 41 2.52 1.54 2.88
N LEU A 42 1.34 1.48 2.27
CA LEU A 42 1.04 2.13 1.00
C LEU A 42 0.34 3.49 1.18
N GLU A 43 0.21 3.99 2.41
CA GLU A 43 -0.51 5.26 2.66
C GLU A 43 0.15 6.47 1.98
N ASN A 44 1.46 6.40 1.68
CA ASN A 44 2.20 7.43 0.97
C ASN A 44 2.26 7.20 -0.56
N ASP A 45 1.58 6.18 -1.09
CA ASP A 45 1.49 5.97 -2.54
C ASP A 45 0.75 7.16 -3.19
N THR A 46 1.38 7.80 -4.18
CA THR A 46 0.86 9.03 -4.79
C THR A 46 -0.51 8.84 -5.47
N ILE A 47 -0.77 7.66 -6.04
CA ILE A 47 -2.02 7.34 -6.73
C ILE A 47 -3.12 7.15 -5.68
N ILE A 48 -2.83 6.41 -4.62
CA ILE A 48 -3.77 6.16 -3.51
C ILE A 48 -4.05 7.47 -2.75
N MET A 49 -3.03 8.29 -2.45
CA MET A 49 -3.22 9.58 -1.81
C MET A 49 -4.09 10.53 -2.63
N LYS A 50 -3.89 10.57 -3.96
CA LYS A 50 -4.71 11.41 -4.85
C LYS A 50 -6.16 10.94 -4.85
N ALA A 51 -6.39 9.63 -4.90
CA ALA A 51 -7.74 9.06 -4.79
C ALA A 51 -8.40 9.39 -3.44
N ALA A 52 -7.65 9.24 -2.34
CA ALA A 52 -8.13 9.50 -0.98
C ALA A 52 -8.52 10.97 -0.72
N LYS A 53 -8.01 11.90 -1.54
CA LYS A 53 -8.37 13.34 -1.48
C LYS A 53 -9.52 13.71 -2.41
N SER A 54 -10.01 12.78 -3.23
CA SER A 54 -11.11 13.02 -4.17
C SER A 54 -12.46 12.58 -3.58
N ASN A 55 -13.57 13.01 -4.19
CA ASN A 55 -14.89 12.52 -3.82
C ASN A 55 -15.18 11.17 -4.48
N LEU A 56 -14.85 10.08 -3.80
CA LEU A 56 -15.03 8.72 -4.33
C LEU A 56 -16.49 8.36 -4.57
N ASN A 57 -17.45 8.99 -3.88
CA ASN A 57 -18.88 8.71 -4.11
C ASN A 57 -19.36 9.20 -5.50
N GLU A 58 -18.62 10.11 -6.13
CA GLU A 58 -18.91 10.61 -7.48
C GLU A 58 -18.15 9.86 -8.58
N TRP A 59 -17.28 8.92 -8.22
CA TRP A 59 -16.52 8.18 -9.21
C TRP A 59 -17.42 7.23 -10.00
N THR A 60 -17.39 7.40 -11.32
CA THR A 60 -18.04 6.50 -12.25
C THR A 60 -17.28 5.17 -12.35
N VAL A 61 -17.91 4.17 -12.98
CA VAL A 61 -17.23 2.91 -13.37
C VAL A 61 -15.94 3.20 -14.16
N LYS A 62 -15.93 4.26 -14.99
CA LYS A 62 -14.75 4.61 -15.77
C LYS A 62 -13.63 5.20 -14.92
N ASP A 63 -13.97 6.00 -13.91
CA ASP A 63 -12.99 6.55 -12.98
C ASP A 63 -12.31 5.45 -12.16
N VAL A 64 -13.09 4.47 -11.70
CA VAL A 64 -12.56 3.29 -11.00
C VAL A 64 -11.65 2.46 -11.93
N SER A 65 -12.09 2.16 -13.14
CA SER A 65 -11.27 1.45 -14.15
C SER A 65 -9.94 2.17 -14.39
N ASN A 66 -9.98 3.49 -14.59
CA ASN A 66 -8.78 4.32 -14.77
C ASN A 66 -7.86 4.32 -13.54
N PHE A 67 -8.42 4.33 -12.33
CA PHE A 67 -7.65 4.24 -11.09
C PHE A 67 -6.94 2.89 -10.96
N VAL A 68 -7.66 1.79 -11.20
CA VAL A 68 -7.10 0.43 -11.16
C VAL A 68 -5.98 0.27 -12.20
N ALA A 69 -6.15 0.83 -13.40
CA ALA A 69 -5.11 0.86 -14.42
C ALA A 69 -3.87 1.65 -13.95
N LYS A 70 -4.04 2.83 -13.37
CA LYS A 70 -2.92 3.65 -12.83
C LYS A 70 -2.14 2.95 -11.74
N LEU A 71 -2.76 2.05 -10.98
CA LEU A 71 -2.09 1.21 -9.98
C LEU A 71 -1.23 0.08 -10.59
N GLY A 72 -1.22 -0.07 -11.92
CA GLY A 72 -0.50 -1.13 -12.66
C GLY A 72 -1.30 -2.42 -12.85
N PHE A 73 -2.64 -2.32 -12.89
CA PHE A 73 -3.56 -3.46 -13.06
C PHE A 73 -4.47 -3.25 -14.27
N GLU A 74 -3.90 -2.95 -15.42
CA GLU A 74 -4.62 -2.58 -16.65
C GLU A 74 -5.58 -3.68 -17.12
N LYS A 75 -5.23 -4.95 -16.93
CA LYS A 75 -6.11 -6.08 -17.27
C LYS A 75 -7.29 -6.20 -16.30
N GLU A 76 -7.05 -6.00 -15.01
CA GLU A 76 -8.11 -6.02 -13.99
C GLU A 76 -9.00 -4.78 -14.07
N ALA A 77 -8.51 -3.66 -14.58
CA ALA A 77 -9.34 -2.48 -14.83
C ALA A 77 -10.54 -2.82 -15.73
N LEU A 78 -10.33 -3.63 -16.77
CA LEU A 78 -11.40 -4.12 -17.64
C LEU A 78 -12.39 -5.02 -16.89
N VAL A 79 -11.90 -5.82 -15.94
CA VAL A 79 -12.75 -6.67 -15.09
C VAL A 79 -13.62 -5.79 -14.18
N PHE A 80 -13.07 -4.73 -13.60
CA PHE A 80 -13.84 -3.77 -12.79
C PHE A 80 -14.90 -3.06 -13.63
N GLU A 81 -14.55 -2.67 -14.87
CA GLU A 81 -15.48 -2.05 -15.82
C GLU A 81 -16.62 -3.01 -16.22
N GLN A 82 -16.31 -4.27 -16.52
CA GLN A 82 -17.30 -5.32 -16.86
C GLN A 82 -18.25 -5.67 -15.71
N ASN A 83 -17.79 -5.53 -14.47
CA ASN A 83 -18.59 -5.79 -13.28
C ASN A 83 -19.25 -4.51 -12.72
N PHE A 84 -19.23 -3.41 -13.49
CA PHE A 84 -19.86 -2.14 -13.13
C PHE A 84 -19.46 -1.60 -11.76
N ILE A 85 -18.18 -1.77 -11.38
CA ILE A 85 -17.68 -1.30 -10.09
C ILE A 85 -17.48 0.21 -10.17
N ASP A 86 -18.39 0.96 -9.56
CA ASP A 86 -18.28 2.41 -9.34
C ASP A 86 -17.60 2.73 -8.00
N GLY A 87 -17.44 4.02 -7.69
CA GLY A 87 -16.74 4.45 -6.48
C GLY A 87 -17.41 4.01 -5.19
N CYS A 88 -18.74 4.03 -5.13
CA CYS A 88 -19.51 3.52 -4.00
C CYS A 88 -19.24 2.02 -3.79
N THR A 89 -19.32 1.22 -4.86
CA THR A 89 -19.06 -0.22 -4.82
C THR A 89 -17.61 -0.51 -4.45
N LEU A 90 -16.64 0.23 -5.00
CA LEU A 90 -15.22 0.12 -4.68
C LEU A 90 -14.95 0.25 -3.17
N MET A 91 -15.65 1.17 -2.50
CA MET A 91 -15.52 1.40 -1.06
C MET A 91 -16.11 0.27 -0.20
N LEU A 92 -16.99 -0.54 -0.77
CA LEU A 92 -17.62 -1.69 -0.11
C LEU A 92 -17.00 -3.03 -0.53
N LEU A 93 -16.05 -3.04 -1.46
CA LEU A 93 -15.45 -4.28 -1.95
C LEU A 93 -14.74 -5.05 -0.83
N GLU A 94 -15.20 -6.28 -0.66
CA GLU A 94 -14.61 -7.26 0.25
C GLU A 94 -13.48 -8.05 -0.42
N LYS A 95 -12.61 -8.62 0.41
CA LYS A 95 -11.48 -9.44 -0.06
C LYS A 95 -11.99 -10.63 -0.86
N GLU A 96 -13.02 -11.28 -0.34
CA GLU A 96 -13.62 -12.50 -0.84
C GLU A 96 -14.14 -12.29 -2.26
N PHE A 97 -14.82 -11.16 -2.51
CA PHE A 97 -15.32 -10.81 -3.84
C PHE A 97 -14.19 -10.62 -4.86
N ILE A 98 -13.13 -9.90 -4.49
CA ILE A 98 -11.98 -9.66 -5.39
C ILE A 98 -11.23 -10.96 -5.69
N VAL A 99 -11.13 -11.86 -4.72
CA VAL A 99 -10.37 -13.11 -4.84
C VAL A 99 -11.16 -14.20 -5.56
N ASN A 100 -12.46 -14.32 -5.29
CA ASN A 100 -13.27 -15.45 -5.75
C ASN A 100 -14.14 -15.08 -6.96
N ASP A 101 -14.74 -13.88 -6.97
CA ASP A 101 -15.82 -13.55 -7.91
C ASP A 101 -15.30 -12.81 -9.15
N LEU A 102 -14.27 -11.97 -9.00
CA LEU A 102 -13.69 -11.22 -10.13
C LEU A 102 -12.81 -12.07 -11.07
N LYS A 103 -12.58 -13.35 -10.76
CA LYS A 103 -11.77 -14.28 -11.59
C LYS A 103 -10.36 -13.74 -11.90
N ILE A 104 -9.81 -12.94 -10.99
CA ILE A 104 -8.45 -12.40 -11.09
C ILE A 104 -7.47 -13.45 -10.55
N PRO A 105 -6.28 -13.65 -11.16
CA PRO A 105 -5.28 -14.56 -10.60
C PRO A 105 -4.95 -14.23 -9.15
N PHE A 106 -4.97 -15.23 -8.27
CA PHE A 106 -4.92 -15.05 -6.80
C PHE A 106 -3.85 -14.06 -6.33
N GLY A 107 -2.60 -14.19 -6.81
CA GLY A 107 -1.53 -13.28 -6.42
C GLY A 107 -1.74 -11.82 -6.87
N ARG A 108 -2.40 -11.62 -8.02
CA ARG A 108 -2.79 -10.28 -8.50
C ARG A 108 -3.96 -9.74 -7.69
N ALA A 109 -4.95 -10.58 -7.39
CA ALA A 109 -6.10 -10.24 -6.56
C ALA A 109 -5.67 -9.74 -5.18
N LEU A 110 -4.76 -10.44 -4.50
CA LEU A 110 -4.22 -10.02 -3.20
C LEU A 110 -3.47 -8.67 -3.27
N LYS A 111 -2.66 -8.48 -4.32
CA LYS A 111 -1.92 -7.22 -4.53
C LYS A 111 -2.86 -6.04 -4.78
N LEU A 112 -3.94 -6.26 -5.53
CA LEU A 112 -4.95 -5.26 -5.81
C LEU A 112 -5.79 -4.95 -4.55
N TYR A 113 -6.27 -6.00 -3.86
CA TYR A 113 -7.01 -5.86 -2.60
C TYR A 113 -6.22 -5.05 -1.57
N ARG A 114 -4.92 -5.28 -1.42
CA ARG A 114 -4.09 -4.49 -0.50
C ARG A 114 -4.16 -2.99 -0.78
N ARG A 115 -4.14 -2.57 -2.06
CA ARG A 115 -4.23 -1.15 -2.46
C ARG A 115 -5.61 -0.56 -2.21
N ILE A 116 -6.67 -1.32 -2.55
CA ILE A 116 -8.06 -0.93 -2.31
C ILE A 116 -8.32 -0.80 -0.81
N ASN A 117 -7.90 -1.78 -0.01
CA ASN A 117 -8.02 -1.74 1.44
C ASN A 117 -7.22 -0.57 2.05
N THR A 118 -6.04 -0.23 1.52
CA THR A 118 -5.32 0.98 1.95
C THR A 118 -6.15 2.23 1.68
N LEU A 119 -6.72 2.38 0.48
CA LEU A 119 -7.61 3.50 0.15
C LEU A 119 -8.81 3.58 1.10
N GLN A 120 -9.49 2.46 1.33
CA GLN A 120 -10.64 2.37 2.24
C GLN A 120 -10.28 2.83 3.65
N ILE A 121 -9.15 2.35 4.20
CA ILE A 121 -8.68 2.75 5.53
C ILE A 121 -8.37 4.26 5.59
N MET A 122 -7.72 4.81 4.57
CA MET A 122 -7.38 6.24 4.52
C MET A 122 -8.64 7.12 4.54
N ILE A 123 -9.69 6.72 3.81
CA ILE A 123 -10.97 7.43 3.80
C ILE A 123 -11.69 7.30 5.15
N SER A 124 -11.76 6.10 5.73
CA SER A 124 -12.39 5.89 7.03
C SER A 124 -11.73 6.73 8.13
N LYS A 125 -10.39 6.87 8.12
CA LYS A 125 -9.66 7.74 9.07
C LYS A 125 -10.03 9.22 8.91
N ASN A 126 -10.27 9.68 7.68
CA ASN A 126 -10.65 11.07 7.42
C ASN A 126 -12.06 11.38 7.92
N ASN A 127 -12.97 10.41 7.90
CA ASN A 127 -14.35 10.57 8.35
C ASN A 127 -14.52 10.51 9.89
N ILE A 128 -13.49 10.12 10.64
CA ILE A 128 -13.51 10.01 12.11
C ILE A 128 -12.97 11.27 12.80
N LYS A 129 -12.34 12.20 12.06
CA LYS A 129 -11.90 13.49 12.60
C LYS A 129 -13.08 14.45 12.75
N CYS A 130 -13.89 14.23 13.79
CA CYS A 130 -14.79 15.21 14.38
C CYS A 130 -14.14 15.84 15.62
#